data_AF-A0A1H9PQ59-F1
#
_entry.id   AF-A0A1H9PQ59-F1
#
_cell.length_a   1.000
_cell.length_b   1.000
_cell.length_c   1.000
_cell.angle_alpha   90.00
_cell.angle_beta   90.00
_cell.angle_gamma   90.00
#
_symmetry.space_group_name_H-M   'P 1'
#
loop_
_entity.id
_entity.type
_entity.pdbx_description
1 polymer ?
#
loop_
_entity_poly.entity_id
_entity_poly.type
_entity_poly.pdbx_seq_one_letter_code
_entity_poly.pdbx_strand_id
1 'polypeptide(L)'
;MTAASETSRVGLVVVSHSEMLASGVAELAGQMAPDIAVLPVGGTEEGGLGTDYGAVVEALADADSGAGVVVLYDLGSAKMTAEMAVESADDPSRYTVVDASLVEGAVAAAVAAQGGAALAAVAAAAEGASGEAPVAVHDRAGQDRTGQDRTGQDRTGQGRSGQGRPALSIVPDAVSAEVLLTNEVGLHARPAALLARTVAQLDADVVVRYGDEEANAASVLALMGLGAPGGRSITVVATGKDAGEAVRRIEELAERGFDD
;
A
#
# COMPACT_ATOMS: atom_id res chain seq x y z
N MET A 1 -9.25 -13.37 33.72
CA MET A 1 -9.06 -12.29 32.73
C MET A 1 -7.59 -12.29 32.36
N THR A 2 -7.24 -12.99 31.29
CA THR A 2 -5.91 -12.88 30.69
C THR A 2 -5.87 -11.51 30.05
N ALA A 3 -4.96 -10.63 30.49
CA ALA A 3 -4.70 -9.38 29.79
C ALA A 3 -4.41 -9.75 28.34
N ALA A 4 -5.21 -9.20 27.41
CA ALA A 4 -4.82 -9.24 26.01
C ALA A 4 -3.45 -8.55 25.96
N SER A 5 -2.41 -9.29 25.58
CA SER A 5 -1.12 -8.71 25.26
C SER A 5 -1.41 -7.65 24.21
N GLU A 6 -1.29 -6.36 24.55
CA GLU A 6 -1.29 -5.30 23.54
C GLU A 6 -0.11 -5.62 22.63
N THR A 7 -0.41 -6.15 21.44
CA THR A 7 0.59 -6.38 20.40
C THR A 7 1.11 -5.01 20.00
N SER A 8 2.35 -4.71 20.38
CA SER A 8 3.07 -3.50 19.95
C SER A 8 3.06 -3.44 18.42
N ARG A 9 2.61 -2.33 17.85
CA ARG A 9 2.59 -2.09 16.40
C ARG A 9 3.44 -0.87 16.07
N VAL A 10 3.97 -0.85 14.85
CA VAL A 10 4.74 0.28 14.34
C VAL A 10 3.84 1.51 14.33
N GLY A 11 4.27 2.58 15.00
CA GLY A 11 3.59 3.87 14.99
C GLY A 11 3.96 4.70 13.76
N LEU A 12 3.21 5.75 13.50
CA LEU A 12 3.47 6.71 12.43
C LEU A 12 3.54 8.13 12.98
N VAL A 13 4.48 8.91 12.47
CA VAL A 13 4.52 10.37 12.65
C VAL A 13 4.49 11.04 11.29
N VAL A 14 3.52 11.94 11.08
CA VAL A 14 3.33 12.69 9.84
C VAL A 14 3.83 14.12 10.07
N VAL A 15 5.02 14.43 9.55
CA VAL A 15 5.66 15.73 9.69
C VAL A 15 5.36 16.60 8.48
N SER A 16 4.85 17.81 8.66
CA SER A 16 4.62 18.72 7.54
C SER A 16 4.79 20.18 7.95
N HIS A 17 4.98 21.06 6.99
CA HIS A 17 5.00 22.50 7.25
C HIS A 17 3.64 23.01 7.70
N SER A 18 2.57 22.36 7.26
CA SER A 18 1.19 22.72 7.54
C SER A 18 0.60 21.78 8.59
N GLU A 19 0.13 22.34 9.70
CA GLU A 19 -0.64 21.63 10.72
C GLU A 19 -1.89 20.96 10.10
N MET A 20 -2.58 21.67 9.20
CA MET A 20 -3.79 21.16 8.54
C MET A 20 -3.48 19.96 7.65
N LEU A 21 -2.35 19.99 6.94
CA LEU A 21 -1.95 18.88 6.07
C LEU A 21 -1.55 17.65 6.89
N ALA A 22 -0.70 17.85 7.92
CA ALA A 22 -0.29 16.78 8.81
C ALA A 22 -1.51 16.12 9.48
N SER A 23 -2.41 16.94 10.03
CA SER A 23 -3.63 16.47 10.70
C SER A 23 -4.56 15.72 9.75
N GLY A 24 -4.80 16.26 8.55
CA GLY A 24 -5.67 15.60 7.57
C GLY A 24 -5.12 14.26 7.07
N VAL A 25 -3.80 14.16 6.88
CA VAL A 25 -3.15 12.90 6.49
C VAL A 25 -3.19 11.89 7.62
N ALA A 26 -2.90 12.32 8.86
CA ALA A 26 -2.98 11.45 10.04
C ALA A 26 -4.41 10.94 10.27
N GLU A 27 -5.42 11.79 10.11
CA GLU A 27 -6.83 11.41 10.20
C GLU A 27 -7.18 10.34 9.16
N LEU A 28 -6.81 10.57 7.89
CA LEU A 28 -7.08 9.62 6.80
C LEU A 28 -6.40 8.26 7.06
N ALA A 29 -5.12 8.27 7.42
CA ALA A 29 -4.36 7.06 7.73
C ALA A 29 -4.92 6.33 8.97
N GLY A 30 -5.33 7.07 10.00
CA GLY A 30 -5.95 6.51 11.21
C GLY A 30 -7.28 5.79 10.95
N GLN A 31 -8.09 6.25 10.00
CA GLN A 31 -9.29 5.51 9.58
C GLN A 31 -8.96 4.15 8.95
N MET A 32 -7.80 4.04 8.31
CA MET A 32 -7.31 2.80 7.71
C MET A 32 -6.60 1.89 8.73
N ALA A 33 -6.14 2.44 9.84
CA ALA A 33 -5.36 1.71 10.85
C ALA A 33 -5.78 2.10 12.28
N PRO A 34 -6.94 1.63 12.77
CA PRO A 34 -7.49 2.06 14.05
C PRO A 34 -6.72 1.57 15.28
N ASP A 35 -5.82 0.59 15.13
CA ASP A 35 -5.07 0.03 16.27
C ASP A 35 -3.60 0.52 16.32
N ILE A 36 -3.21 1.49 15.50
CA ILE A 36 -1.85 2.07 15.55
C ILE A 36 -1.92 3.55 15.92
N ALA A 37 -0.85 4.06 16.53
CA ALA A 37 -0.68 5.49 16.72
C ALA A 37 -0.30 6.15 15.38
N VAL A 38 -1.05 7.19 14.98
CA VAL A 38 -0.73 8.03 13.82
C VAL A 38 -0.78 9.48 14.29
N LEU A 39 0.39 10.08 14.53
CA LEU A 39 0.50 11.40 15.14
C LEU A 39 0.90 12.47 14.12
N PRO A 40 0.11 13.55 13.96
CA PRO A 40 0.48 14.66 13.12
C PRO A 40 1.43 15.62 13.84
N VAL A 41 2.43 16.13 13.12
CA VAL A 41 3.26 17.25 13.53
C VAL A 41 3.35 18.24 12.39
N GLY A 42 2.85 19.46 12.57
CA GLY A 42 3.08 20.49 11.59
C GLY A 42 2.78 21.89 12.06
N GLY A 43 3.39 22.84 11.37
CA GLY A 43 3.42 24.23 11.81
C GLY A 43 4.52 24.50 12.84
N THR A 44 4.59 25.76 13.27
CA THR A 44 5.51 26.21 14.33
C THR A 44 4.76 26.38 15.66
N GLU A 45 5.47 26.52 16.79
CA GLU A 45 4.86 26.80 18.10
C GLU A 45 3.99 28.06 18.11
N GLU A 46 4.35 29.08 17.31
CA GLU A 46 3.59 30.34 17.17
C GLU A 46 2.43 30.24 16.16
N GLY A 47 2.26 29.07 15.53
CA GLY A 47 1.35 28.84 14.41
C GLY A 47 1.96 29.21 13.05
N GLY A 48 1.19 28.98 11.98
CA GLY A 48 1.67 29.21 10.60
C GLY A 48 2.53 28.07 10.05
N LEU A 49 3.13 28.27 8.87
CA LEU A 49 3.87 27.23 8.17
C LEU A 49 5.29 27.06 8.73
N GLY A 50 5.67 25.82 9.04
CA GLY A 50 7.00 25.44 9.51
C GLY A 50 6.98 24.08 10.19
N THR A 51 8.10 23.68 10.79
CA THR A 51 8.20 22.42 11.51
C THR A 51 8.86 22.68 12.86
N ASP A 52 8.15 22.37 13.93
CA ASP A 52 8.69 22.47 15.28
C ASP A 52 9.47 21.20 15.66
N TYR A 53 10.73 21.37 16.10
CA TYR A 53 11.59 20.24 16.47
C TYR A 53 11.13 19.55 17.76
N GLY A 54 10.68 20.31 18.76
CA GLY A 54 10.24 19.77 20.04
C GLY A 54 9.02 18.85 19.88
N ALA A 55 8.04 19.30 19.10
CA ALA A 55 6.84 18.54 18.76
C ALA A 55 7.16 17.26 17.98
N VAL A 56 8.17 17.27 17.10
CA VAL A 56 8.61 16.03 16.43
C VAL A 56 9.19 15.06 17.45
N VAL A 57 10.07 15.50 18.36
CA VAL A 57 10.64 14.63 19.41
C VAL A 57 9.56 14.03 20.30
N GLU A 58 8.58 14.83 20.73
CA GLU A 58 7.44 14.38 21.55
C GLU A 58 6.60 13.35 20.80
N ALA A 59 6.22 13.63 19.54
CA ALA A 59 5.43 12.71 18.74
C ALA A 59 6.16 11.38 18.44
N LEU A 60 7.48 11.39 18.28
CA LEU A 60 8.26 10.15 18.12
C LEU A 60 8.18 9.28 19.38
N ALA A 61 8.27 9.87 20.57
CA ALA A 61 8.15 9.14 21.82
C ALA A 61 6.71 8.60 22.02
N ASP A 62 5.70 9.42 21.75
CA ASP A 62 4.30 9.07 21.95
C ASP A 62 3.77 8.03 20.94
N ALA A 63 4.25 8.06 19.70
CA ALA A 63 3.88 7.07 18.69
C ALA A 63 4.50 5.69 18.94
N ASP A 64 5.53 5.62 19.78
CA ASP A 64 6.34 4.43 19.91
C ASP A 64 5.85 3.46 21.00
N SER A 65 5.12 2.43 20.57
CA SER A 65 4.58 1.38 21.44
C SER A 65 5.54 0.22 21.74
N GLY A 66 6.81 0.29 21.29
CA GLY A 66 7.76 -0.82 21.43
C GLY A 66 8.22 -1.43 20.10
N ALA A 67 7.45 -1.25 19.02
CA ALA A 67 7.74 -1.79 17.69
C ALA A 67 8.45 -0.80 16.74
N GLY A 68 8.71 0.43 17.18
CA GLY A 68 9.34 1.49 16.39
C GLY A 68 8.32 2.36 15.64
N VAL A 69 8.82 3.36 14.91
CA VAL A 69 8.01 4.40 14.27
C VAL A 69 8.53 4.74 12.87
N VAL A 70 7.63 4.85 11.91
CA VAL A 70 7.92 5.42 10.59
C VAL A 70 7.54 6.90 10.57
N VAL A 71 8.47 7.72 10.08
CA VAL A 71 8.30 9.18 9.98
C VAL A 71 8.17 9.56 8.52
N LEU A 72 7.04 10.17 8.16
CA LEU A 72 6.76 10.69 6.83
C LEU A 72 6.87 12.21 6.83
N TYR A 73 7.26 12.80 5.70
CA TYR A 73 7.41 14.25 5.59
C TYR A 73 6.89 14.82 4.27
N ASP A 74 6.62 16.13 4.22
CA ASP A 74 6.24 16.83 2.98
C ASP A 74 7.45 17.30 2.15
N LEU A 75 8.29 18.16 2.72
CA LEU A 75 9.36 18.89 2.04
C LEU A 75 10.67 18.76 2.80
N GLY A 76 11.77 19.11 2.12
CA GLY A 76 13.12 18.87 2.62
C GLY A 76 13.47 19.47 3.99
N SER A 77 12.92 20.62 4.38
CA SER A 77 13.14 21.18 5.72
C SER A 77 12.41 20.42 6.84
N ALA A 78 11.25 19.84 6.55
CA ALA A 78 10.57 18.94 7.48
C ALA A 78 11.36 17.64 7.65
N LYS A 79 11.91 17.09 6.54
CA LYS A 79 12.84 15.97 6.58
C LYS A 79 14.05 16.24 7.48
N MET A 80 14.74 17.35 7.28
CA MET A 80 15.93 17.69 8.10
C MET A 80 15.57 17.77 9.58
N THR A 81 14.41 18.34 9.92
CA THR A 81 13.93 18.43 11.30
C THR A 81 13.64 17.04 11.88
N ALA A 82 12.98 16.17 11.11
CA ALA A 82 12.72 14.78 11.48
C ALA A 82 14.00 13.95 11.66
N GLU A 83 14.96 14.07 10.75
CA GLU A 83 16.26 13.38 10.84
C GLU A 83 17.03 13.82 12.09
N MET A 84 17.11 15.13 12.36
CA MET A 84 17.74 15.64 13.59
C MET A 84 17.05 15.10 14.85
N ALA A 85 15.71 15.03 14.86
CA ALA A 85 14.95 14.50 16.00
C ALA A 85 15.25 13.01 16.23
N VAL A 86 15.27 12.21 15.15
CA VAL A 86 15.63 10.78 15.20
C VAL A 86 17.08 10.58 15.66
N GLU A 87 18.03 11.35 15.12
CA GLU A 87 19.44 11.28 15.51
C GLU A 87 19.67 11.61 16.99
N SER A 88 18.82 12.47 17.56
CA SER A 88 18.90 12.88 18.96
C SER A 88 18.22 11.92 19.95
N ALA A 89 17.47 10.93 19.45
CA ALA A 89 16.77 9.96 20.29
C ALA A 89 17.74 9.00 20.99
N ASP A 90 17.32 8.45 22.14
CA ASP A 90 18.14 7.49 22.90
C ASP A 90 18.47 6.22 22.10
N ASP A 91 17.54 5.76 21.26
CA ASP A 91 17.73 4.64 20.34
C ASP A 91 17.23 5.02 18.93
N PRO A 92 18.09 5.62 18.08
CA PRO A 92 17.73 6.03 16.73
C PRO A 92 17.28 4.86 15.84
N SER A 93 17.66 3.61 16.16
CA SER A 93 17.32 2.44 15.34
C SER A 93 15.83 2.08 15.37
N ARG A 94 15.08 2.67 16.31
CA ARG A 94 13.63 2.48 16.45
C ARG A 94 12.82 3.37 15.50
N TYR A 95 13.47 4.31 14.83
CA TYR A 95 12.82 5.30 13.98
C TYR A 95 13.34 5.19 12.55
N THR A 96 12.47 5.38 11.57
CA THR A 96 12.88 5.42 10.16
C THR A 96 12.19 6.58 9.47
N VAL A 97 12.97 7.56 9.01
CA VAL A 97 12.48 8.67 8.17
C VAL A 97 12.42 8.18 6.74
N VAL A 98 11.24 8.27 6.13
CA VAL A 98 10.96 7.67 4.82
C VAL A 98 10.72 8.74 3.76
N ASP A 99 11.37 8.58 2.61
CA ASP A 99 11.15 9.41 1.43
C ASP A 99 10.00 8.84 0.58
N ALA A 100 8.79 9.35 0.80
CA ALA A 100 7.58 8.91 0.11
C ALA A 100 6.64 10.09 -0.16
N SER A 101 5.76 9.94 -1.15
CA SER A 101 4.61 10.85 -1.30
C SER A 101 3.80 10.85 0.00
N LEU A 102 3.65 12.03 0.64
CA LEU A 102 3.15 12.12 2.02
C LEU A 102 1.83 11.40 2.25
N VAL A 103 0.84 11.59 1.36
CA VAL A 103 -0.51 11.03 1.54
C VAL A 103 -0.50 9.52 1.27
N GLU A 104 -0.05 9.13 0.09
CA GLU A 104 -0.01 7.75 -0.38
C GLU A 104 0.87 6.87 0.52
N GLY A 105 2.06 7.38 0.87
CA GLY A 105 3.02 6.72 1.76
C GLY A 105 2.45 6.53 3.16
N ALA A 106 1.77 7.53 3.73
CA ALA A 106 1.14 7.41 5.04
C ALA A 106 0.05 6.33 5.06
N VAL A 107 -0.80 6.27 4.04
CA VAL A 107 -1.86 5.25 3.94
C VAL A 107 -1.26 3.85 3.79
N ALA A 108 -0.25 3.68 2.93
CA ALA A 108 0.41 2.39 2.75
C ALA A 108 1.13 1.92 4.03
N ALA A 109 1.85 2.83 4.71
CA ALA A 109 2.49 2.56 5.99
C ALA A 109 1.46 2.13 7.04
N ALA A 110 0.35 2.86 7.15
CA ALA A 110 -0.69 2.60 8.14
C ALA A 110 -1.31 1.21 7.97
N VAL A 111 -1.60 0.82 6.73
CA VAL A 111 -2.17 -0.50 6.44
C VAL A 111 -1.18 -1.62 6.72
N ALA A 112 0.09 -1.46 6.36
CA ALA A 112 1.13 -2.43 6.66
C ALA A 112 1.33 -2.59 8.18
N ALA A 113 1.40 -1.49 8.92
CA ALA A 113 1.52 -1.49 10.37
C ALA A 113 0.30 -2.09 11.06
N GLN A 114 -0.91 -1.80 10.58
CA GLN A 114 -2.16 -2.42 11.02
C GLN A 114 -2.19 -3.95 10.79
N GLY A 115 -1.55 -4.41 9.71
CA GLY A 115 -1.34 -5.83 9.45
C GLY A 115 -0.32 -6.51 10.39
N GLY A 116 0.41 -5.73 11.19
CA GLY A 116 1.46 -6.24 12.08
C GLY A 116 2.83 -6.38 11.41
N ALA A 117 3.05 -5.73 10.27
CA ALA A 117 4.35 -5.76 9.60
C ALA A 117 5.46 -5.12 10.46
N ALA A 118 6.69 -5.63 10.32
CA ALA A 118 7.86 -5.09 11.02
C ALA A 118 8.26 -3.72 10.45
N LEU A 119 8.97 -2.91 11.25
CA LEU A 119 9.39 -1.53 10.92
C LEU A 119 9.94 -1.38 9.50
N ALA A 120 10.89 -2.23 9.10
CA ALA A 120 11.49 -2.17 7.77
C ALA A 120 10.50 -2.43 6.63
N ALA A 121 9.53 -3.34 6.83
CA ALA A 121 8.50 -3.63 5.85
C ALA A 121 7.46 -2.50 5.76
N VAL A 122 7.12 -1.86 6.89
CA VAL A 122 6.26 -0.68 6.92
C VAL A 122 6.91 0.48 6.18
N ALA A 123 8.20 0.73 6.42
CA ALA A 123 8.97 1.75 5.70
C ALA A 123 9.00 1.49 4.19
N ALA A 124 9.30 0.24 3.78
CA ALA A 124 9.32 -0.14 2.37
C ALA A 124 7.94 0.02 1.69
N ALA A 125 6.84 -0.29 2.40
CA ALA A 125 5.48 -0.09 1.89
C ALA A 125 5.18 1.39 1.64
N ALA A 126 5.65 2.28 2.52
CA ALA A 126 5.52 3.72 2.35
C ALA A 126 6.31 4.24 1.13
N GLU A 127 7.58 3.84 0.97
CA GLU A 127 8.41 4.23 -0.18
C GLU A 127 7.80 3.79 -1.51
N GLY A 128 7.37 2.52 -1.56
CA GLY A 128 6.76 1.91 -2.75
C GLY A 128 5.36 2.44 -3.10
N ALA A 129 4.74 3.25 -2.23
CA ALA A 129 3.45 3.87 -2.49
C ALA A 129 3.50 4.90 -3.64
N SER A 130 4.69 5.41 -3.92
CA SER A 130 4.95 6.45 -4.92
C SER A 130 4.90 5.88 -6.34
N GLY A 131 3.72 5.54 -6.83
CA GLY A 131 3.45 5.31 -8.25
C GLY A 131 4.31 4.24 -8.93
N GLU A 132 4.20 2.98 -8.53
CA GLU A 132 4.32 1.88 -9.51
C GLU A 132 2.93 1.58 -10.05
N ALA A 133 2.71 2.01 -11.30
CA ALA A 133 1.70 1.43 -12.16
C ALA A 133 1.86 -0.11 -12.17
N PRO A 134 0.80 -0.88 -12.45
CA PRO A 134 0.81 -2.34 -12.44
C PRO A 134 2.05 -2.87 -13.16
N VAL A 135 2.68 -3.86 -12.56
CA VAL A 135 3.89 -4.50 -13.08
C VAL A 135 3.50 -5.14 -14.42
N ALA A 136 3.60 -4.37 -15.51
CA ALA A 136 3.54 -4.91 -16.84
C ALA A 136 4.76 -5.83 -16.96
N VAL A 137 4.50 -7.13 -16.83
CA VAL A 137 5.48 -8.19 -17.06
C VAL A 137 6.04 -7.97 -18.45
N HIS A 138 7.18 -7.28 -18.53
CA HIS A 138 7.95 -7.20 -19.76
C HIS A 138 8.54 -8.58 -19.96
N ASP A 139 7.88 -9.34 -20.83
CA ASP A 139 8.41 -10.56 -21.40
C ASP A 139 9.80 -10.27 -21.97
N ARG A 140 10.84 -10.73 -21.25
CA ARG A 140 12.22 -10.64 -21.71
C ARG A 140 12.42 -11.71 -22.79
N ALA A 141 12.01 -11.37 -24.00
CA ALA A 141 12.33 -12.14 -25.20
C ALA A 141 12.80 -11.22 -26.34
N GLY A 142 14.11 -11.01 -26.40
CA GLY A 142 14.85 -10.79 -27.64
C GLY A 142 14.74 -9.41 -28.29
N GLN A 143 15.59 -8.47 -27.85
CA GLN A 143 16.04 -7.37 -28.70
C GLN A 143 17.50 -7.56 -29.09
N ASP A 144 17.73 -8.57 -29.93
CA ASP A 144 18.72 -8.45 -31.00
C ASP A 144 17.95 -8.10 -32.28
N ARG A 145 18.03 -6.84 -32.69
CA ARG A 145 18.23 -6.47 -34.11
C ARG A 145 18.37 -4.96 -34.30
N THR A 146 19.59 -4.62 -34.68
CA THR A 146 20.03 -3.41 -35.36
C THR A 146 19.11 -3.00 -36.52
N GLY A 147 19.01 -1.70 -36.75
CA GLY A 147 17.97 -1.05 -37.54
C GLY A 147 17.94 -1.31 -39.04
N GLN A 148 16.88 -0.78 -39.66
CA GLN A 148 16.90 0.06 -40.86
C GLN A 148 15.46 0.43 -41.28
N ASP A 149 15.24 1.75 -41.41
CA ASP A 149 14.43 2.45 -42.41
C ASP A 149 13.54 1.61 -43.35
N ARG A 150 12.24 1.91 -43.40
CA ARG A 150 11.59 2.59 -44.55
C ARG A 150 10.06 2.67 -44.43
N THR A 151 9.58 3.85 -44.81
CA THR A 151 8.23 4.28 -45.17
C THR A 151 7.55 3.40 -46.24
N GLY A 152 6.22 3.25 -46.18
CA GLY A 152 5.41 2.91 -47.36
C GLY A 152 4.08 2.15 -47.11
N GLN A 153 2.98 2.90 -47.16
CA GLN A 153 1.67 2.64 -47.81
C GLN A 153 1.02 1.23 -47.87
N ASP A 154 -0.28 1.24 -47.54
CA ASP A 154 -1.42 0.55 -48.19
C ASP A 154 -1.40 -0.96 -48.46
N ARG A 155 -2.28 -1.71 -47.77
CA ARG A 155 -3.49 -2.33 -48.38
C ARG A 155 -4.24 -3.28 -47.43
N THR A 156 -5.56 -3.20 -47.58
CA THR A 156 -6.64 -4.12 -47.20
C THR A 156 -6.35 -5.62 -47.36
N GLY A 157 -6.84 -6.45 -46.44
CA GLY A 157 -6.91 -7.90 -46.63
C GLY A 157 -7.44 -8.65 -45.42
N GLN A 158 -8.49 -9.42 -45.64
CA GLN A 158 -9.29 -10.15 -44.66
C GLN A 158 -8.55 -11.28 -43.92
N GLY A 159 -9.05 -11.57 -42.72
CA GLY A 159 -9.27 -12.92 -42.24
C GLY A 159 -8.10 -13.60 -41.55
N ARG A 160 -8.22 -13.76 -40.22
CA ARG A 160 -7.79 -14.98 -39.51
C ARG A 160 -8.30 -14.99 -38.07
N SER A 161 -9.36 -15.78 -37.88
CA SER A 161 -9.54 -16.75 -36.80
C SER A 161 -8.56 -16.70 -35.62
N GLY A 162 -9.12 -16.54 -34.43
CA GLY A 162 -8.65 -17.16 -33.19
C GLY A 162 -7.19 -16.91 -32.84
N GLN A 163 -6.90 -15.75 -32.26
CA GLN A 163 -5.70 -15.60 -31.45
C GLN A 163 -6.08 -15.85 -30.00
N GLY A 164 -5.65 -17.02 -29.53
CA GLY A 164 -5.83 -17.48 -28.16
C GLY A 164 -5.29 -16.44 -27.20
N ARG A 165 -6.09 -16.15 -26.18
CA ARG A 165 -5.63 -15.56 -24.93
C ARG A 165 -4.40 -16.38 -24.48
N PRO A 166 -3.27 -15.75 -24.12
CA PRO A 166 -2.17 -16.49 -23.55
C PRO A 166 -2.67 -17.25 -22.31
N ALA A 167 -2.32 -18.52 -22.26
CA ALA A 167 -2.70 -19.41 -21.17
C ALA A 167 -2.22 -18.82 -19.84
N LEU A 168 -3.14 -18.81 -18.88
CA LEU A 168 -2.89 -18.58 -17.46
C LEU A 168 -1.56 -19.22 -17.08
N SER A 169 -0.60 -18.41 -16.60
CA SER A 169 0.55 -18.93 -15.88
C SER A 169 0.01 -19.68 -14.66
N ILE A 170 -0.07 -21.01 -14.76
CA ILE A 170 -0.42 -21.87 -13.64
C ILE A 170 0.82 -21.87 -12.74
N VAL A 171 0.77 -21.07 -11.69
CA VAL A 171 1.74 -21.19 -10.61
C VAL A 171 1.40 -22.51 -9.89
N PRO A 172 2.34 -23.46 -9.78
CA PRO A 172 2.12 -24.69 -9.03
C PRO A 172 1.68 -24.36 -7.60
N ASP A 173 0.69 -25.08 -7.08
CA ASP A 173 0.11 -24.91 -5.73
C ASP A 173 -0.63 -23.58 -5.47
N ALA A 174 -0.92 -22.79 -6.51
CA ALA A 174 -1.76 -21.61 -6.36
C ALA A 174 -3.24 -21.97 -6.17
N VAL A 175 -3.88 -21.31 -5.20
CA VAL A 175 -5.33 -21.31 -5.03
C VAL A 175 -5.89 -20.08 -5.74
N SER A 176 -6.92 -20.26 -6.56
CA SER A 176 -7.54 -19.14 -7.28
C SER A 176 -9.07 -19.18 -7.18
N ALA A 177 -9.69 -18.01 -7.06
CA ALA A 177 -11.14 -17.85 -7.12
C ALA A 177 -11.52 -16.61 -7.94
N GLU A 178 -12.72 -16.65 -8.51
CA GLU A 178 -13.36 -15.49 -9.12
C GLU A 178 -14.31 -14.87 -8.09
N VAL A 179 -14.09 -13.59 -7.75
CA VAL A 179 -14.81 -12.89 -6.68
C VAL A 179 -15.60 -11.73 -7.28
N LEU A 180 -16.92 -11.70 -7.04
CA LEU A 180 -17.79 -10.61 -7.48
C LEU A 180 -17.70 -9.43 -6.50
N LEU A 181 -17.37 -8.24 -7.00
CA LEU A 181 -17.43 -7.01 -6.23
C LEU A 181 -18.89 -6.57 -6.10
N THR A 182 -19.53 -6.86 -4.97
CA THR A 182 -20.96 -6.57 -4.75
C THR A 182 -21.23 -5.13 -4.31
N ASN A 183 -20.20 -4.42 -3.83
CA ASN A 183 -20.30 -3.01 -3.44
C ASN A 183 -20.42 -2.11 -4.68
N GLU A 184 -21.00 -0.92 -4.51
CA GLU A 184 -21.35 -0.04 -5.63
C GLU A 184 -20.12 0.51 -6.38
N VAL A 185 -19.04 0.81 -5.65
CA VAL A 185 -17.90 1.55 -6.20
C VAL A 185 -16.75 0.62 -6.63
N GLY A 186 -16.62 -0.59 -6.05
CA GLY A 186 -15.56 -1.56 -6.35
C GLY A 186 -14.35 -1.44 -5.42
N LEU A 187 -13.13 -1.69 -5.91
CA LEU A 187 -11.91 -1.66 -5.07
C LEU A 187 -11.35 -0.23 -4.85
N HIS A 188 -12.16 0.70 -4.33
CA HIS A 188 -11.68 2.01 -3.89
C HIS A 188 -11.04 1.95 -2.49
N ALA A 189 -10.60 3.10 -1.97
CA ALA A 189 -9.76 3.21 -0.77
C ALA A 189 -10.18 2.31 0.40
N ARG A 190 -11.47 2.28 0.76
CA ARG A 190 -11.95 1.53 1.94
C ARG A 190 -12.02 0.01 1.70
N PRO A 191 -12.71 -0.51 0.66
CA PRO A 191 -12.66 -1.92 0.29
C PRO A 191 -11.25 -2.43 0.03
N ALA A 192 -10.41 -1.65 -0.66
CA ALA A 192 -9.01 -1.98 -0.90
C ALA A 192 -8.22 -2.10 0.40
N ALA A 193 -8.41 -1.18 1.36
CA ALA A 193 -7.78 -1.25 2.68
C ALA A 193 -8.27 -2.46 3.50
N LEU A 194 -9.55 -2.82 3.44
CA LEU A 194 -10.05 -4.02 4.12
C LEU A 194 -9.45 -5.30 3.52
N LEU A 195 -9.38 -5.38 2.18
CA LEU A 195 -8.76 -6.51 1.49
C LEU A 195 -7.27 -6.61 1.88
N ALA A 196 -6.53 -5.52 1.76
CA ALA A 196 -5.10 -5.50 2.09
C ALA A 196 -4.81 -5.87 3.54
N ARG A 197 -5.59 -5.35 4.50
CA ARG A 197 -5.46 -5.72 5.92
C ARG A 197 -5.75 -7.20 6.16
N THR A 198 -6.74 -7.75 5.45
CA THR A 198 -7.11 -9.17 5.57
C THR A 198 -5.97 -10.08 5.11
N VAL A 199 -5.32 -9.73 4.00
CA VAL A 199 -4.20 -10.50 3.43
C VAL A 199 -2.92 -10.31 4.21
N ALA A 200 -2.62 -9.10 4.69
CA ALA A 200 -1.38 -8.78 5.42
C ALA A 200 -1.20 -9.60 6.72
N GLN A 201 -2.26 -10.20 7.24
CA GLN A 201 -2.24 -11.05 8.44
C GLN A 201 -1.93 -12.53 8.16
N LEU A 202 -1.67 -12.91 6.91
CA LEU A 202 -1.54 -14.30 6.46
C LEU A 202 -0.16 -14.58 5.85
N ASP A 203 0.34 -15.81 5.97
CA ASP A 203 1.53 -16.29 5.25
C ASP A 203 1.14 -16.71 3.82
N ALA A 204 0.75 -15.73 3.01
CA ALA A 204 0.33 -15.90 1.63
C ALA A 204 0.69 -14.70 0.73
N ASP A 205 1.25 -14.99 -0.45
CA ASP A 205 1.41 -14.02 -1.53
C ASP A 205 0.14 -14.02 -2.38
N VAL A 206 -0.56 -12.89 -2.42
CA VAL A 206 -1.86 -12.77 -3.09
C VAL A 206 -1.83 -11.69 -4.17
N VAL A 207 -2.26 -12.06 -5.37
CA VAL A 207 -2.41 -11.19 -6.53
C VAL A 207 -3.89 -11.09 -6.90
N VAL A 208 -4.36 -9.86 -7.12
CA VAL A 208 -5.70 -9.57 -7.65
C VAL A 208 -5.57 -9.13 -9.10
N ARG A 209 -6.39 -9.71 -9.98
CA ARG A 209 -6.42 -9.43 -11.42
C ARG A 209 -7.76 -8.88 -11.84
N TYR A 210 -7.74 -7.87 -12.70
CA TYR A 210 -8.92 -7.35 -13.37
C TYR A 210 -8.58 -6.93 -14.81
N GLY A 211 -9.21 -7.59 -15.79
CA GLY A 211 -8.82 -7.41 -17.18
C GLY A 211 -7.39 -7.89 -17.43
N ASP A 212 -6.54 -7.00 -17.93
CA ASP A 212 -5.11 -7.25 -18.17
C ASP A 212 -4.21 -6.69 -17.06
N GLU A 213 -4.80 -6.08 -16.02
CA GLU A 213 -4.08 -5.48 -14.89
C GLU A 213 -3.98 -6.45 -13.71
N GLU A 214 -2.86 -6.38 -12.99
CA GLU A 214 -2.61 -7.15 -11.77
C GLU A 214 -2.11 -6.24 -10.64
N ALA A 215 -2.52 -6.55 -9.41
CA ALA A 215 -2.06 -5.84 -8.22
C ALA A 215 -1.73 -6.80 -7.09
N ASN A 216 -0.71 -6.45 -6.31
CA ASN A 216 -0.44 -7.10 -5.03
C ASN A 216 -1.59 -6.76 -4.06
N ALA A 217 -2.22 -7.79 -3.50
CA ALA A 217 -3.36 -7.62 -2.62
C ALA A 217 -3.02 -6.95 -1.27
N ALA A 218 -1.76 -6.97 -0.85
CA ALA A 218 -1.31 -6.25 0.35
C ALA A 218 -1.10 -4.73 0.10
N SER A 219 -1.14 -4.27 -1.16
CA SER A 219 -0.98 -2.86 -1.50
C SER A 219 -2.33 -2.21 -1.82
N VAL A 220 -2.81 -1.37 -0.90
CA VAL A 220 -4.06 -0.61 -1.07
C VAL A 220 -4.07 0.22 -2.34
N LEU A 221 -2.95 0.90 -2.62
CA LEU A 221 -2.85 1.77 -3.78
C LEU A 221 -2.82 0.99 -5.09
N ALA A 222 -2.13 -0.16 -5.12
CA ALA A 222 -2.14 -1.03 -6.30
C ALA A 222 -3.56 -1.57 -6.56
N LEU A 223 -4.28 -1.98 -5.51
CA LEU A 223 -5.68 -2.42 -5.62
C LEU A 223 -6.61 -1.30 -6.12
N MET A 224 -6.43 -0.07 -5.64
CA MET A 224 -7.17 1.08 -6.17
C MET A 224 -6.81 1.35 -7.64
N GLY A 225 -5.54 1.19 -8.00
CA GLY A 225 -5.02 1.34 -9.35
C GLY A 225 -5.58 0.33 -10.36
N LEU A 226 -6.04 -0.85 -9.93
CA LEU A 226 -6.72 -1.82 -10.80
C LEU A 226 -7.98 -1.23 -11.46
N GLY A 227 -8.63 -0.26 -10.82
CA GLY A 227 -9.85 0.34 -11.34
C GLY A 227 -11.00 -0.65 -11.52
N ALA A 228 -11.03 -1.74 -10.72
CA ALA A 228 -12.08 -2.75 -10.77
C ALA A 228 -13.40 -2.19 -10.21
N PRO A 229 -14.43 -1.95 -11.05
CA PRO A 229 -15.65 -1.28 -10.62
C PRO A 229 -16.63 -2.26 -9.98
N GLY A 230 -17.55 -1.71 -9.18
CA GLY A 230 -18.66 -2.47 -8.59
C GLY A 230 -19.49 -3.24 -9.61
N GLY A 231 -20.00 -4.39 -9.21
CA GLY A 231 -20.76 -5.32 -10.04
C GLY A 231 -19.92 -6.13 -11.04
N ARG A 232 -18.58 -6.09 -10.94
CA ARG A 232 -17.66 -6.89 -11.78
C ARG A 232 -16.91 -7.92 -10.97
N SER A 233 -16.45 -8.97 -11.64
CA SER A 233 -15.59 -9.99 -11.05
C SER A 233 -14.12 -9.61 -11.15
N ILE A 234 -13.38 -9.90 -10.08
CA ILE A 234 -11.92 -9.94 -10.05
C ILE A 234 -11.46 -11.40 -9.93
N THR A 235 -10.25 -11.70 -10.39
CA THR A 235 -9.62 -13.00 -10.12
C THR A 235 -8.60 -12.83 -8.99
N VAL A 236 -8.76 -13.59 -7.92
CA VAL A 236 -7.82 -13.65 -6.81
C VAL A 236 -6.96 -14.90 -6.99
N VAL A 237 -5.64 -14.74 -6.90
CA VAL A 237 -4.67 -15.83 -6.98
C VAL A 237 -3.76 -15.74 -5.77
N ALA A 238 -3.71 -16.79 -4.96
CA ALA A 238 -2.92 -16.86 -3.74
C ALA A 238 -1.94 -18.03 -3.80
N THR A 239 -0.74 -17.83 -3.27
CA THR A 239 0.28 -18.86 -3.04
C THR A 239 0.84 -18.72 -1.63
N GLY A 240 1.52 -19.76 -1.12
CA GLY A 240 2.01 -19.77 0.27
C GLY A 240 1.21 -20.68 1.19
N LYS A 241 1.57 -20.71 2.48
CA LYS A 241 1.00 -21.67 3.44
C LYS A 241 -0.48 -21.43 3.71
N ASP A 242 -0.87 -20.16 3.71
CA ASP A 242 -2.23 -19.72 4.00
C ASP A 242 -3.04 -19.40 2.72
N ALA A 243 -2.61 -19.85 1.54
CA ALA A 243 -3.24 -19.49 0.26
C ALA A 243 -4.75 -19.77 0.21
N GLY A 244 -5.18 -20.94 0.70
CA GLY A 244 -6.59 -21.30 0.76
C GLY A 244 -7.40 -20.45 1.76
N GLU A 245 -6.79 -20.10 2.89
CA GLU A 245 -7.41 -19.22 3.89
C GLU A 245 -7.55 -17.79 3.34
N ALA A 246 -6.53 -17.29 2.64
CA ALA A 246 -6.52 -15.97 2.03
C ALA A 246 -7.67 -15.81 1.01
N VAL A 247 -7.82 -16.77 0.09
CA VAL A 247 -8.91 -16.75 -0.88
C VAL A 247 -10.27 -16.78 -0.18
N ARG A 248 -10.47 -17.67 0.79
CA ARG A 248 -11.74 -17.79 1.52
C ARG A 248 -12.12 -16.49 2.24
N ARG A 249 -11.17 -15.85 2.93
CA ARG A 249 -11.44 -14.58 3.64
C ARG A 249 -11.77 -13.43 2.70
N ILE A 250 -11.17 -13.41 1.50
CA ILE A 250 -11.49 -12.40 0.48
C ILE A 250 -12.90 -12.63 -0.08
N GLU A 251 -13.29 -13.89 -0.32
CA GLU A 251 -14.67 -14.24 -0.71
C GLU A 251 -15.68 -13.79 0.36
N GLU A 252 -15.44 -14.14 1.63
CA GLU A 252 -16.28 -13.72 2.76
C GLU A 252 -16.37 -12.18 2.89
N LEU A 253 -15.29 -11.47 2.63
CA LEU A 253 -15.28 -10.00 2.65
C LEU A 253 -16.13 -9.42 1.51
N ALA A 254 -16.05 -10.01 0.31
CA ALA A 254 -16.84 -9.60 -0.84
C ALA A 254 -18.34 -9.94 -0.70
N GLU A 255 -18.67 -11.06 -0.05
CA GLU A 255 -20.05 -11.43 0.29
C GLU A 255 -20.70 -10.42 1.26
N ARG A 256 -19.89 -9.85 2.17
CA ARG A 256 -20.31 -8.78 3.08
C ARG A 256 -20.28 -7.39 2.44
N GLY A 257 -20.01 -7.28 1.13
CA GLY A 257 -19.91 -6.00 0.44
C GLY A 257 -18.75 -5.13 0.91
N PHE A 258 -17.67 -5.73 1.43
CA PHE A 258 -16.54 -5.01 2.02
C PHE A 258 -16.92 -4.05 3.16
N ASP A 259 -17.95 -4.38 3.94
CA ASP A 259 -18.41 -3.58 5.08
C ASP A 259 -18.68 -2.09 4.72
N ASP A 260 -19.20 -1.89 3.50
CA ASP A 260 -19.57 -0.61 2.87
C ASP A 260 -21.09 -0.42 2.79
#